data_AF-A0A932HCI9-F1
#
_entry.id   AF-A0A932HCI9-F1
#
_cell.length_a   1.000
_cell.length_b   1.000
_cell.length_c   1.000
_cell.angle_alpha   90.00
_cell.angle_beta   90.00
_cell.angle_gamma   90.00
#
_symmetry.space_group_name_H-M   'P 1'
#
loop_
_entity.id
_entity.type
_entity.pdbx_description
1 polymer ?
#
loop_
_entity_poly.entity_id
_entity_poly.type
_entity_poly.pdbx_seq_one_letter_code
_entity_poly.pdbx_strand_id
1 'polypeptide(L)' 'VRLAIPDVPPELVAQLNPGGRLSAPVGPADSIQVLMLLEKEPDGRVTETAIMPVFFRALPGGLRI' A
#
# COMPACT_ATOMS: atom_id res chain seq x y z
N VAL A 1 -4.42 -1.34 -12.88
CA VAL A 1 -5.07 -0.06 -12.53
C VAL A 1 -4.03 0.83 -11.83
N ARG A 2 -3.92 2.13 -12.14
CA ARG A 2 -2.86 3.04 -11.62
C ARG A 2 -3.42 4.00 -10.55
N LEU A 3 -3.70 3.49 -9.35
CA LEU A 3 -4.35 4.26 -8.28
C LEU A 3 -3.48 4.37 -7.01
N ALA A 4 -3.45 5.56 -6.41
CA ALA A 4 -2.77 5.91 -5.15
C ALA A 4 -3.72 5.86 -3.93
N ILE A 5 -3.15 5.53 -2.77
CA ILE A 5 -3.80 5.62 -1.45
C ILE A 5 -3.02 6.59 -0.55
N PRO A 6 -3.69 7.40 0.30
CA PRO A 6 -3.01 8.38 1.15
C PRO A 6 -2.11 7.72 2.20
N ASP A 7 -2.57 6.61 2.76
CA ASP A 7 -1.90 5.75 3.73
C ASP A 7 -2.34 4.30 3.51
N VAL A 8 -1.61 3.34 4.10
CA VAL A 8 -1.97 1.92 4.02
C VAL A 8 -2.91 1.58 5.18
N PRO A 9 -4.17 1.20 4.91
CA PRO A 9 -5.13 0.85 5.94
C PRO A 9 -4.70 -0.42 6.70
N PRO A 10 -4.74 -0.42 8.04
CA PRO A 10 -4.43 -1.60 8.85
C PRO A 10 -5.27 -2.83 8.48
N GLU A 11 -6.50 -2.64 8.01
CA GLU A 11 -7.42 -3.70 7.61
C GLU A 11 -6.89 -4.47 6.38
N LEU A 12 -6.26 -3.78 5.42
CA LEU A 12 -5.65 -4.44 4.26
C LEU A 12 -4.45 -5.28 4.67
N VAL A 13 -3.67 -4.81 5.64
CA VAL A 13 -2.53 -5.55 6.20
C VAL A 13 -3.01 -6.76 7.01
N ALA A 14 -4.11 -6.61 7.76
CA ALA A 14 -4.72 -7.70 8.50
C ALA A 14 -5.22 -8.83 7.59
N GLN A 15 -5.73 -8.48 6.40
CA GLN A 15 -6.17 -9.43 5.37
C GLN A 15 -5.03 -10.20 4.67
N LEU A 16 -3.76 -9.80 4.86
CA LEU A 16 -2.64 -10.58 4.34
C LEU A 16 -2.49 -11.89 5.11
N ASN A 17 -2.30 -12.98 4.37
CA ASN A 17 -1.80 -14.23 4.94
C ASN A 17 -0.35 -14.07 5.43
N PRO A 18 0.14 -14.89 6.37
CA PRO A 18 1.56 -14.97 6.67
C PRO A 18 2.37 -15.32 5.40
N GLY A 19 3.46 -14.60 5.16
CA GLY A 19 4.22 -14.60 3.89
C GLY A 19 3.59 -13.77 2.76
N GLY A 20 2.43 -13.15 3.01
CA GLY A 20 1.71 -12.31 2.07
C GLY A 20 2.37 -10.94 1.89
N ARG A 21 2.17 -10.35 0.71
CA ARG A 21 2.78 -9.06 0.34
C ARG A 21 1.73 -8.13 -0.25
N LEU A 22 1.80 -6.86 0.13
CA LEU A 22 1.02 -5.76 -0.42
C LEU A 22 1.97 -4.76 -1.06
N SER A 23 1.75 -4.40 -2.31
CA SER A 23 2.44 -3.27 -2.93
C SER A 23 1.43 -2.21 -3.33
N ALA A 24 1.68 -0.98 -2.89
CA ALA A 24 0.79 0.14 -3.16
C ALA A 24 1.60 1.45 -3.31
N PRO A 25 1.22 2.32 -4.25
CA PRO A 25 1.66 3.71 -4.26
C PRO A 25 0.99 4.48 -3.12
N VAL A 26 1.80 4.95 -2.17
CA VAL A 26 1.36 5.63 -0.94
C VAL A 26 1.76 7.10 -1.00
N GLY A 27 0.78 7.97 -0.78
CA GLY A 27 0.93 9.42 -0.76
C GLY A 27 -0.30 10.15 -1.33
N PRO A 28 -0.28 11.50 -1.31
CA PRO A 28 -1.40 12.29 -1.85
C PRO A 28 -1.68 11.94 -3.30
N ALA A 29 -2.95 11.96 -3.71
CA ALA A 29 -3.31 11.73 -5.10
C ALA A 29 -2.82 12.86 -6.02
N ASP A 30 -2.55 12.52 -7.29
CA ASP A 30 -2.12 13.47 -8.33
C ASP A 30 -0.83 14.25 -7.97
N SER A 31 -0.04 13.74 -7.01
CA SER A 31 1.32 14.17 -6.69
C SER A 31 2.34 13.05 -6.94
N ILE A 32 3.61 13.25 -6.55
CA ILE A 32 4.53 12.12 -6.41
C ILE A 32 4.12 11.31 -5.17
N GLN A 33 4.02 9.99 -5.32
CA GLN A 33 3.87 9.01 -4.25
C GLN A 33 5.15 8.17 -4.13
N VAL A 34 5.23 7.34 -3.09
CA VAL A 34 6.25 6.30 -2.97
C VAL A 34 5.60 4.94 -3.15
N LEU A 35 6.16 4.10 -4.01
CA LEU A 35 5.77 2.70 -4.09
C LEU A 35 6.28 1.98 -2.84
N MET A 36 5.36 1.61 -1.96
CA MET A 36 5.64 0.86 -0.74
C MET A 36 5.42 -0.64 -1.00
N LEU A 37 6.24 -1.46 -0.34
CA LEU A 37 6.06 -2.90 -0.20
C LEU A 37 5.90 -3.21 1.27
N LEU A 38 4.79 -3.85 1.61
CA LEU A 38 4.51 -4.37 2.93
C LEU A 38 4.55 -5.88 2.87
N GLU A 39 5.25 -6.52 3.80
CA GLU A 39 5.33 -7.97 3.87
C GLU A 39 4.93 -8.42 5.27
N LYS A 40 4.00 -9.37 5.34
CA LYS A 40 3.59 -9.98 6.60
C LYS A 40 4.45 -11.22 6.80
N GLU A 41 5.27 -11.19 7.82
CA GLU A 41 6.15 -12.29 8.19
C GLU A 41 5.34 -13.48 8.76
N PRO A 42 5.92 -14.69 8.77
CA PRO A 42 5.28 -15.87 9.37
C PRO A 42 4.88 -15.70 10.84
N ASP A 43 5.62 -14.87 11.59
CA ASP A 43 5.35 -14.55 13.00
C ASP A 43 4.28 -13.45 13.20
N GLY A 44 3.72 -12.93 12.10
CA GLY A 44 2.72 -11.88 12.10
C GLY A 44 3.28 -10.46 12.14
N ARG A 45 4.61 -10.28 12.23
CA ARG A 45 5.25 -8.97 12.09
C ARG A 45 5.07 -8.43 10.67
N VAL A 46 4.99 -7.12 10.53
CA VAL A 46 4.90 -6.47 9.21
C VAL A 46 6.16 -5.65 8.98
N THR A 47 6.79 -5.83 7.83
CA THR A 47 7.87 -4.97 7.33
C THR A 47 7.32 -4.00 6.30
N GLU A 48 7.89 -2.81 6.25
CA GLU A 48 7.59 -1.81 5.22
C GLU A 48 8.87 -1.38 4.52
N THR A 49 8.86 -1.40 3.19
CA THR A 49 9.99 -1.00 2.36
C THR A 49 9.54 0.05 1.35
N ALA A 50 10.19 1.22 1.37
CA ALA A 50 10.03 2.23 0.34
C ALA A 50 10.89 1.86 -0.89
N ILE A 51 10.24 1.55 -2.03
CA ILE A 51 10.94 1.09 -3.23
C ILE A 51 11.40 2.26 -4.09
N MET A 52 10.48 3.10 -4.57
CA MET A 52 10.80 4.21 -5.48
C MET A 52 9.67 5.24 -5.58
N PRO A 53 9.96 6.49 -5.99
CA PRO A 53 8.94 7.46 -6.35
C PRO A 53 8.11 7.02 -7.56
N VAL A 54 6.80 7.25 -7.54
CA VAL A 54 5.86 6.94 -8.61
C VAL A 54 4.79 8.05 -8.75
N PHE A 55 4.02 8.02 -9.83
CA PHE A 55 2.94 8.99 -10.08
C PHE A 55 1.66 8.28 -10.55
N PHE A 56 0.66 8.22 -9.68
CA PHE A 56 -0.60 7.50 -9.84
C PHE A 56 -1.79 8.45 -9.56
N ARG A 57 -2.99 8.13 -10.08
CA ARG A 57 -4.20 8.94 -9.87
C ARG A 57 -4.92 8.57 -8.58
N ALA A 58 -5.86 9.40 -8.11
CA ALA A 58 -6.75 9.05 -7.01
C ALA A 58 -7.55 7.76 -7.26
N LEU A 59 -7.69 6.90 -6.24
CA LEU A 59 -8.59 5.74 -6.25
C LEU A 59 -10.07 6.19 -6.43
N PRO A 60 -10.73 5.88 -7.57
CA PRO A 60 -12.11 6.30 -7.80
C PRO A 60 -13.05 5.68 -6.77
N GLY A 61 -13.91 6.50 -6.16
CA GLY A 61 -14.86 6.04 -5.14
C GLY A 61 -14.30 5.90 -3.73
N GLY A 62 -13.02 6.27 -3.51
CA GLY A 62 -12.36 6.22 -2.21
C GLY A 62 -11.98 4.80 -1.77
N LEU A 63 -11.31 4.71 -0.62
CA LEU A 63 -11.03 3.42 -0.01
C LEU A 63 -12.36 2.80 0.47
N ARG A 64 -12.66 1.60 -0.02
CA ARG A 64 -13.75 0.76 0.48
C ARG A 64 -13.11 -0.53 0.99
N ILE A 65 -13.21 -0.75 2.29
CA ILE A 65 -12.66 -1.88 3.04
C ILE A 65 -13.80 -2.74 3.58
#